data_AF-X1EBX9-F1
#
_entry.id   AF-X1EBX9-F1
#
_cell.length_a   1.000
_cell.length_b   1.000
_cell.length_c   1.000
_cell.angle_alpha   90.00
_cell.angle_beta   90.00
_cell.angle_gamma   90.00
#
_symmetry.space_group_name_H-M   'P 1'
#
loop_
_entity.id
_entity.type
_entity.pdbx_description
1 polymer ?
#
loop_
_entity_poly.entity_id
_entity_poly.type
_entity_poly.pdbx_seq_one_letter_code
_entity_poly.pdbx_strand_id
1 'polypeptide(L)'
;FTNAGQILLYNCNNSVISNLSFSNGHSGVTLFHSNNNKITGNNFSANLYGINIYLSEFNIVSENIIKDNIGWHDMGSVGIYLSWSDNNIIQRNIIKNNTNEMLFPFPFRQGGISLELGSNTSIISNEITYN
;
A
#
# COMPACT_ATOMS: atom_id res chain seq x y z
N PHE A 1 15.85 11.83 2.01
CA PHE A 1 16.51 11.09 0.91
C PHE A 1 15.77 11.41 -0.39
N THR A 2 16.43 11.33 -1.54
CA THR A 2 15.84 11.61 -2.86
C THR A 2 16.16 10.42 -3.76
N ASN A 3 15.14 9.72 -4.28
CA ASN A 3 15.23 8.52 -5.13
C ASN A 3 15.44 7.18 -4.39
N ALA A 4 14.66 6.91 -3.35
CA ALA A 4 14.60 5.56 -2.80
C ALA A 4 13.79 4.65 -3.75
N GLY A 5 14.35 3.50 -4.13
CA GLY A 5 13.58 2.47 -4.86
C GLY A 5 12.52 1.81 -3.98
N GLN A 6 12.84 1.61 -2.70
CA GLN A 6 11.95 1.12 -1.66
C GLN A 6 12.38 1.69 -0.30
N ILE A 7 11.43 1.87 0.61
CA ILE A 7 11.70 2.03 2.04
C ILE A 7 11.11 0.85 2.80
N LEU A 8 11.89 0.32 3.74
CA LEU A 8 11.43 -0.67 4.69
C LEU A 8 11.65 -0.12 6.11
N LEU A 9 10.57 0.00 6.86
CA LEU A 9 10.58 0.27 8.28
C LEU A 9 10.35 -1.03 9.02
N TYR A 10 11.33 -1.42 9.84
CA TYR A 10 11.28 -2.61 10.69
C TYR A 10 11.37 -2.16 12.14
N ASN A 11 10.31 -2.39 12.92
CA ASN A 11 10.24 -1.96 14.32
C ASN A 11 10.49 -0.44 14.50
N CYS A 12 9.95 0.38 13.58
CA CYS A 12 10.08 1.84 13.64
C CYS A 12 8.72 2.48 13.89
N ASN A 13 8.69 3.44 14.82
CA ASN A 13 7.47 4.13 15.20
C ASN A 13 7.58 5.63 14.95
N ASN A 14 6.46 6.32 14.79
CA ASN A 14 6.38 7.78 14.69
C ASN A 14 7.20 8.38 13.53
N SER A 15 7.41 7.63 12.46
CA SER A 15 8.13 8.08 11.27
C SER A 15 7.20 8.70 10.24
N VAL A 16 7.75 9.60 9.42
CA VAL A 16 7.02 10.22 8.31
C VAL A 16 7.75 9.92 7.00
N ILE A 17 7.04 9.32 6.06
CA ILE A 17 7.49 9.10 4.69
C ILE A 17 6.63 9.98 3.79
N SER A 18 7.24 10.99 3.18
CA SER A 18 6.49 11.99 2.41
C SER A 18 7.22 12.57 1.22
N ASN A 19 6.45 12.94 0.19
CA ASN A 19 6.92 13.66 -1.01
C ASN A 19 7.99 12.89 -1.79
N LEU A 20 7.78 11.59 -1.97
CA LEU A 20 8.69 10.69 -2.65
C LEU A 20 7.99 9.96 -3.78
N SER A 21 8.78 9.52 -4.75
CA SER A 21 8.31 8.67 -5.85
C SER A 21 8.97 7.30 -5.73
N PHE A 22 8.15 6.25 -5.72
CA PHE A 22 8.57 4.85 -5.65
C PHE A 22 8.13 4.11 -6.90
N SER A 23 9.08 3.49 -7.59
CA SER A 23 8.77 2.77 -8.82
C SER A 23 9.72 1.63 -9.12
N ASN A 24 9.22 0.62 -9.83
CA ASN A 24 9.97 -0.56 -10.27
C ASN A 24 10.58 -1.35 -9.10
N GLY A 25 9.96 -1.29 -7.92
CA GLY A 25 10.34 -2.06 -6.74
C GLY A 25 9.35 -3.20 -6.46
N HIS A 26 9.74 -4.10 -5.54
CA HIS A 26 8.78 -5.08 -5.02
C HIS A 26 7.69 -4.37 -4.21
N SER A 27 8.08 -3.50 -3.29
CA SER A 27 7.16 -2.60 -2.60
C SER A 27 7.72 -1.19 -2.63
N GLY A 28 6.87 -0.16 -2.71
CA GLY A 28 7.36 1.21 -2.53
C GLY A 28 7.71 1.49 -1.08
N VAL A 29 6.76 1.20 -0.18
CA VAL A 29 6.97 1.27 1.28
C VAL A 29 6.48 -0.01 1.93
N THR A 30 7.30 -0.56 2.83
CA THR A 30 6.92 -1.66 3.73
C THR A 30 7.01 -1.21 5.18
N LEU A 31 5.93 -1.39 5.94
CA LEU A 31 5.92 -1.31 7.40
C LEU A 31 5.83 -2.72 7.98
N PHE A 32 6.82 -3.11 8.77
CA PHE A 32 6.84 -4.39 9.48
C PHE A 32 7.04 -4.13 10.98
N HIS A 33 6.09 -4.59 11.81
CA HIS A 33 6.09 -4.28 13.25
C HIS A 33 6.28 -2.78 13.56
N SER A 34 5.67 -1.91 12.77
CA SER A 34 5.97 -0.47 12.76
C SER A 34 4.68 0.33 12.91
N ASN A 35 4.55 1.04 14.03
CA ASN A 35 3.30 1.65 14.47
C ASN A 35 3.34 3.18 14.42
N ASN A 36 2.17 3.82 14.33
CA ASN A 36 2.05 5.28 14.40
C ASN A 36 2.86 6.04 13.32
N ASN A 37 3.06 5.44 12.15
CA ASN A 37 3.77 6.08 11.04
C ASN A 37 2.80 6.79 10.09
N LYS A 38 3.30 7.80 9.39
CA LYS A 38 2.55 8.52 8.36
C LYS A 38 3.20 8.34 6.99
N ILE A 39 2.44 7.84 6.03
CA ILE A 39 2.83 7.74 4.61
C ILE A 39 1.96 8.73 3.84
N THR A 40 2.53 9.84 3.37
CA THR A 40 1.72 10.94 2.82
C THR A 40 2.33 11.70 1.65
N GLY A 41 1.51 12.08 0.66
CA GLY A 41 1.99 12.88 -0.47
C GLY A 41 3.00 12.15 -1.36
N ASN A 42 2.99 10.81 -1.37
CA ASN A 42 3.91 10.02 -2.19
C ASN A 42 3.24 9.52 -3.47
N ASN A 43 4.05 9.19 -4.45
CA ASN A 43 3.65 8.59 -5.71
C ASN A 43 4.21 7.16 -5.82
N PHE A 44 3.35 6.18 -6.06
CA PHE A 44 3.69 4.77 -6.17
C PHE A 44 3.25 4.25 -7.53
N SER A 45 4.19 3.77 -8.34
CA SER A 45 3.87 3.22 -9.65
C SER A 45 4.76 2.07 -10.09
N ALA A 46 4.22 1.09 -10.82
CA ALA A 46 4.99 -0.05 -11.32
C ALA A 46 5.72 -0.82 -10.20
N ASN A 47 5.11 -0.94 -9.02
CA ASN A 47 5.56 -1.84 -7.97
C ASN A 47 4.65 -3.07 -7.89
N LEU A 48 5.08 -4.16 -7.24
CA LEU A 48 4.18 -5.27 -6.93
C LEU A 48 3.18 -4.86 -5.85
N TYR A 49 3.66 -4.17 -4.81
CA TYR A 49 2.83 -3.50 -3.82
C TYR A 49 3.15 -2.01 -3.80
N GLY A 50 2.16 -1.14 -3.88
CA GLY A 50 2.41 0.29 -3.64
C GLY A 50 2.88 0.49 -2.19
N ILE A 51 2.00 0.09 -1.25
CA ILE A 51 2.25 0.14 0.19
C ILE A 51 1.91 -1.23 0.79
N ASN A 52 2.81 -1.79 1.59
CA ASN A 52 2.61 -3.01 2.36
C ASN A 52 2.73 -2.71 3.86
N ILE A 53 1.71 -3.05 4.64
CA ILE A 53 1.66 -2.87 6.08
C ILE A 53 1.39 -4.23 6.73
N TYR A 54 2.34 -4.69 7.53
CA TYR A 54 2.30 -6.02 8.14
C TYR A 54 2.61 -5.97 9.62
N LEU A 55 1.78 -6.64 10.44
CA LEU A 55 1.90 -6.65 11.90
C LEU A 55 2.05 -5.24 12.51
N SER A 56 1.29 -4.28 11.98
CA SER A 56 1.52 -2.85 12.24
C SER A 56 0.20 -2.11 12.49
N GLU A 57 0.21 -1.17 13.43
CA GLU A 57 -0.99 -0.53 13.94
C GLU A 57 -0.92 0.99 13.95
N PHE A 58 -2.09 1.63 13.92
CA PHE A 58 -2.25 3.09 14.06
C PHE A 58 -1.48 3.92 13.01
N ASN A 59 -1.22 3.35 11.83
CA ASN A 59 -0.57 4.08 10.74
C ASN A 59 -1.60 4.85 9.91
N ILE A 60 -1.15 5.98 9.36
CA ILE A 60 -1.96 6.84 8.50
C ILE A 60 -1.36 6.84 7.10
N VAL A 61 -2.13 6.34 6.13
CA VAL A 61 -1.83 6.43 4.70
C VAL A 61 -2.74 7.48 4.08
N SER A 62 -2.19 8.63 3.72
CA SER A 62 -3.02 9.74 3.23
C SER A 62 -2.45 10.56 2.08
N GLU A 63 -3.31 10.97 1.14
CA GLU A 63 -2.93 11.89 0.05
C GLU A 63 -1.82 11.32 -0.84
N ASN A 64 -1.78 10.00 -1.02
CA ASN A 64 -0.87 9.35 -1.95
C ASN A 64 -1.54 9.06 -3.29
N ILE A 65 -0.74 9.03 -4.35
CA ILE A 65 -1.14 8.55 -5.68
C ILE A 65 -0.53 7.17 -5.85
N ILE A 66 -1.37 6.14 -5.98
CA ILE A 66 -0.95 4.74 -6.06
C ILE A 66 -1.56 4.16 -7.32
N LYS A 67 -0.75 4.05 -8.37
CA LYS A 67 -1.27 3.70 -9.69
C LYS A 67 -0.40 2.71 -10.43
N ASP A 68 -1.01 1.90 -11.29
CA ASP A 68 -0.29 1.02 -12.21
C ASP A 68 0.72 0.11 -11.47
N ASN A 69 0.40 -0.32 -10.24
CA ASN A 69 1.15 -1.34 -9.52
C ASN A 69 0.60 -2.69 -9.97
N ILE A 70 1.32 -3.31 -10.90
CA ILE A 70 0.89 -4.49 -11.66
C ILE A 70 1.88 -5.62 -11.38
N GLY A 71 1.33 -6.79 -11.07
CA GLY A 71 2.10 -7.98 -10.75
C GLY A 71 2.80 -8.57 -11.96
N TRP A 72 3.85 -9.35 -11.72
CA TRP A 72 4.53 -10.09 -12.77
C TRP A 72 3.92 -11.48 -12.87
N HIS A 73 3.34 -11.79 -14.04
CA HIS A 73 2.94 -13.10 -14.59
C HIS A 73 2.04 -14.02 -13.74
N ASP A 74 2.32 -14.19 -12.46
CA ASP A 74 1.66 -15.12 -11.52
C ASP A 74 1.60 -14.58 -10.07
N MET A 75 2.25 -13.44 -9.78
CA MET A 75 2.28 -12.83 -8.46
C MET A 75 1.24 -11.72 -8.38
N GLY A 76 0.25 -11.86 -7.51
CA GLY A 76 -0.74 -10.82 -7.27
C GLY A 76 -0.10 -9.54 -6.77
N SER A 77 -0.44 -8.43 -7.43
CA SER A 77 -0.16 -7.08 -6.93
C SER A 77 -1.30 -6.56 -6.08
N VAL A 78 -1.05 -5.50 -5.31
CA VAL A 78 -2.11 -4.67 -4.69
C VAL A 78 -1.60 -3.24 -4.55
N GLY A 79 -2.45 -2.24 -4.74
CA GLY A 79 -2.10 -0.85 -4.44
C GLY A 79 -1.68 -0.66 -2.97
N ILE A 80 -2.57 -0.99 -2.04
CA ILE A 80 -2.30 -1.00 -0.60
C ILE A 80 -2.69 -2.36 -0.02
N TYR A 81 -1.74 -3.05 0.61
CA TYR A 81 -1.98 -4.31 1.30
C TYR A 81 -1.72 -4.16 2.80
N LEU A 82 -2.70 -4.57 3.62
CA LEU A 82 -2.59 -4.66 5.07
C LEU A 82 -2.80 -6.12 5.48
N SER A 83 -1.90 -6.66 6.30
CA SER A 83 -2.10 -7.98 6.90
C SER A 83 -1.70 -8.03 8.37
N TRP A 84 -2.54 -8.67 9.20
CA TRP A 84 -2.41 -8.70 10.66
C TRP A 84 -2.19 -7.30 11.27
N SER A 85 -2.91 -6.30 10.75
CA SER A 85 -2.64 -4.89 11.01
C SER A 85 -3.92 -4.17 11.40
N ASP A 86 -3.99 -3.72 12.65
CA ASP A 86 -5.19 -3.15 13.25
C ASP A 86 -5.17 -1.62 13.30
N ASN A 87 -6.36 -1.01 13.37
CA ASN A 87 -6.55 0.41 13.69
C ASN A 87 -5.83 1.40 12.76
N ASN A 88 -5.63 1.06 11.48
CA ASN A 88 -4.98 1.94 10.50
C ASN A 88 -6.00 2.87 9.82
N ILE A 89 -5.54 4.01 9.30
CA ILE A 89 -6.37 4.96 8.56
C ILE A 89 -5.82 5.10 7.14
N ILE A 90 -6.64 4.79 6.16
CA ILE A 90 -6.35 4.98 4.73
C ILE A 90 -7.31 6.04 4.21
N GLN A 91 -6.82 7.24 3.91
CA GLN A 91 -7.71 8.35 3.54
C GLN A 91 -7.20 9.25 2.42
N ARG A 92 -8.10 9.76 1.58
CA ARG A 92 -7.76 10.74 0.53
C ARG A 92 -6.65 10.28 -0.43
N ASN A 93 -6.51 8.99 -0.66
CA ASN A 93 -5.57 8.46 -1.66
C ASN A 93 -6.27 8.31 -3.02
N ILE A 94 -5.51 8.47 -4.09
CA ILE A 94 -5.93 8.18 -5.46
C ILE A 94 -5.32 6.84 -5.84
N ILE A 95 -6.14 5.79 -5.97
CA ILE A 95 -5.71 4.41 -6.17
C ILE A 95 -6.26 3.91 -7.50
N LYS A 96 -5.41 3.75 -8.53
CA LYS A 96 -5.87 3.51 -9.91
C LYS A 96 -5.14 2.36 -10.58
N ASN A 97 -5.84 1.50 -11.31
CA ASN A 97 -5.20 0.53 -12.22
C ASN A 97 -4.19 -0.41 -11.53
N ASN A 98 -4.45 -0.77 -10.26
CA ASN A 98 -3.67 -1.76 -9.55
C ASN A 98 -4.37 -3.11 -9.71
N THR A 99 -3.66 -4.14 -10.18
CA THR A 99 -4.25 -5.48 -10.43
C THR A 99 -4.33 -6.27 -9.13
N ASN A 100 -5.30 -7.19 -8.96
CA ASN A 100 -5.21 -8.29 -7.98
C ASN A 100 -5.20 -9.59 -8.78
N GLU A 101 -4.07 -10.27 -8.80
CA GLU A 101 -3.98 -11.62 -9.34
C GLU A 101 -3.56 -12.58 -8.22
N MET A 102 -4.49 -12.96 -7.35
CA MET A 102 -4.35 -14.28 -6.74
C MET A 102 -4.81 -15.31 -7.77
N LEU A 103 -3.86 -16.08 -8.30
CA LEU A 103 -4.13 -17.20 -9.18
C LEU A 103 -5.15 -18.18 -8.56
N PHE A 104 -6.28 -18.32 -9.25
CA PHE A 104 -7.30 -19.41 -9.28
C PHE A 104 -8.10 -19.81 -8.02
N PRO A 105 -9.44 -20.06 -8.12
CA PRO A 105 -10.41 -19.73 -9.17
C PRO A 105 -11.42 -18.71 -8.64
N PHE A 106 -11.04 -17.43 -8.57
CA PHE A 106 -12.02 -16.36 -8.39
C PHE A 106 -11.80 -15.27 -9.43
N PRO A 107 -12.87 -14.80 -10.08
CA PRO A 107 -12.77 -13.84 -11.18
C PRO A 107 -12.18 -12.53 -10.66
N PHE A 108 -11.21 -12.02 -11.43
CA PHE A 108 -10.61 -10.69 -11.42
C PHE A 108 -11.23 -9.72 -10.41
N ARG A 109 -10.72 -9.68 -9.18
CA ARG A 109 -10.94 -8.53 -8.31
C ARG A 109 -9.94 -7.47 -8.74
N GLN A 110 -10.39 -6.27 -9.02
CA GLN A 110 -9.45 -5.19 -9.31
C GLN A 110 -8.87 -4.72 -7.95
N GLY A 111 -7.54 -4.70 -7.82
CA GLY A 111 -6.82 -4.70 -6.54
C GLY A 111 -6.42 -3.32 -6.03
N GLY A 112 -7.36 -2.56 -5.48
CA GLY A 112 -7.09 -1.23 -4.93
C GLY A 112 -6.47 -1.28 -3.53
N ILE A 113 -7.26 -1.78 -2.57
CA ILE A 113 -6.87 -1.97 -1.17
C ILE A 113 -7.26 -3.40 -0.77
N SER A 114 -6.35 -4.14 -0.16
CA SER A 114 -6.61 -5.46 0.40
C SER A 114 -6.29 -5.48 1.89
N LEU A 115 -7.21 -6.02 2.68
CA LEU A 115 -7.10 -6.15 4.12
C LEU A 115 -7.23 -7.63 4.49
N GLU A 116 -6.24 -8.16 5.20
CA GLU A 116 -6.20 -9.56 5.60
C GLU A 116 -5.91 -9.66 7.11
N LEU A 117 -6.70 -10.46 7.83
CA LEU A 117 -6.40 -10.85 9.23
C LEU A 117 -6.16 -9.65 10.19
N GLY A 118 -6.70 -8.47 9.87
CA GLY A 118 -6.69 -7.26 10.70
C GLY A 118 -8.09 -6.65 10.83
N SER A 119 -8.22 -5.69 11.72
CA SER A 119 -9.48 -5.12 12.18
C SER A 119 -9.41 -3.60 12.34
N ASN A 120 -10.57 -2.94 12.42
CA ASN A 120 -10.68 -1.49 12.70
C ASN A 120 -9.91 -0.56 11.74
N THR A 121 -9.56 -1.02 10.55
CA THR A 121 -8.98 -0.13 9.53
C THR A 121 -10.08 0.75 8.94
N SER A 122 -9.88 2.07 9.00
CA SER A 122 -10.79 3.06 8.43
C SER A 122 -10.37 3.45 7.02
N ILE A 123 -11.25 3.25 6.03
CA ILE A 123 -11.02 3.62 4.63
C ILE A 123 -11.97 4.78 4.28
N ILE A 124 -11.45 5.99 4.13
CA ILE A 124 -12.27 7.21 4.07
C ILE A 124 -11.85 8.10 2.89
N SER A 125 -12.80 8.51 2.05
CA SER A 125 -12.57 9.49 0.98
C SER A 125 -11.42 9.14 0.01
N ASN A 126 -11.19 7.86 -0.26
CA ASN A 126 -10.23 7.43 -1.30
C ASN A 126 -10.94 7.37 -2.66
N GLU A 127 -10.25 7.79 -3.72
CA GLU A 127 -10.70 7.60 -5.10
C GLU A 127 -10.09 6.30 -5.63
N ILE A 128 -10.87 5.23 -5.69
CA ILE A 128 -10.42 3.91 -6.15
C ILE A 128 -11.05 3.63 -7.50
N THR A 129 -10.22 3.57 -8.55
CA THR A 129 -10.66 3.23 -9.91
C THR A 129 -9.93 2.01 -10.41
N TYR A 130 -10.61 1.27 -11.27
CA TYR A 130 -10.12 0.04 -11.83
C TYR A 130 -10.21 0.07 -13.36
N ASN A 131 -9.40 -0.74 -14.04
CA ASN A 131 -9.46 -0.94 -15.49
C ASN A 131 -10.57 -1.92 -15.87
#